data_AF-A0A6H5JAZ4-F1
#
_entry.id   AF-A0A6H5JAZ4-F1
#
_cell.length_a   1.000
_cell.length_b   1.000
_cell.length_c   1.000
_cell.angle_alpha   90.00
_cell.angle_beta   90.00
_cell.angle_gamma   90.00
#
_symmetry.space_group_name_H-M   'P 1'
#
loop_
_entity.id
_entity.type
_entity.pdbx_description
1 polymer ?
#
loop_
_entity_poly.entity_id
_entity_poly.type
_entity_poly.pdbx_seq_one_letter_code
_entity_poly.pdbx_strand_id
1 'polypeptide(L)'
;MNLKIILFQLSSHTSHITQPLDVVVFGRFKKSVTRVLASFYHNSGGLLPLKRDVPGVIADAWKLSFPPEINKSSLAGAGLWPVNKERALGRLKGTVKKKERRDERPPQ
;
A
#
# COMPACT_ATOMS: atom_id res chain seq x y z
N MET A 1 15.87 -18.76 -19.74
CA MET A 1 14.53 -18.12 -19.66
C MET A 1 14.65 -16.72 -20.21
N ASN A 2 13.83 -16.34 -21.19
CA ASN A 2 13.82 -14.98 -21.75
C ASN A 2 12.62 -14.22 -21.15
N LEU A 3 12.87 -13.32 -20.20
CA LEU A 3 11.82 -12.57 -19.50
C LEU A 3 11.39 -11.36 -20.34
N LYS A 4 10.12 -11.31 -20.74
CA LYS A 4 9.53 -10.13 -21.40
C LYS A 4 8.99 -9.17 -20.35
N ILE A 5 9.84 -8.22 -19.93
CA ILE A 5 9.50 -7.21 -18.92
C ILE A 5 9.08 -5.92 -19.63
N ILE A 6 7.91 -5.37 -19.26
CA ILE A 6 7.44 -4.07 -19.73
C ILE A 6 7.55 -3.08 -18.55
N LEU A 7 8.32 -2.02 -18.74
CA LEU A 7 8.47 -0.97 -17.74
C LEU A 7 7.41 0.11 -17.93
N PHE A 8 6.69 0.43 -16.85
CA PHE A 8 5.74 1.54 -16.82
C PHE A 8 6.44 2.79 -16.30
N GLN A 9 6.41 3.88 -17.08
CA GLN A 9 6.87 5.18 -16.63
C GLN A 9 5.71 5.93 -15.95
N LEU A 10 5.82 6.10 -14.63
CA LEU A 10 4.85 6.83 -13.82
C LEU A 10 5.33 8.28 -13.62
N SER A 11 4.40 9.22 -13.50
CA SER A 11 4.73 10.62 -13.27
C SER A 11 5.40 10.83 -11.90
N SER A 12 6.24 11.86 -11.79
CA SER A 12 6.94 12.19 -10.54
C SER A 12 5.97 12.51 -9.38
N HIS A 13 6.36 12.15 -8.15
CA HIS A 13 5.58 12.35 -6.92
C HIS A 13 4.18 11.71 -6.92
N THR A 14 3.95 10.67 -7.71
CA THR A 14 2.64 10.00 -7.81
C THR A 14 2.55 8.66 -7.10
N SER A 15 3.55 8.27 -6.30
CA SER A 15 3.58 6.96 -5.63
C SER A 15 2.32 6.65 -4.83
N HIS A 16 1.83 7.62 -4.05
CA HIS A 16 0.60 7.54 -3.28
C HIS A 16 -0.71 7.52 -4.12
N ILE A 17 -0.60 7.46 -5.46
CA ILE A 17 -1.72 7.52 -6.41
C ILE A 17 -1.65 6.35 -7.40
N THR A 18 -0.50 6.14 -8.01
CA THR A 18 -0.30 5.23 -9.16
C THR A 18 0.53 4.00 -8.81
N GLN A 19 1.21 3.96 -7.66
CA GLN A 19 1.99 2.80 -7.23
C GLN A 19 1.15 1.92 -6.30
N PRO A 20 0.67 0.75 -6.77
CA PRO A 20 -0.26 -0.09 -5.99
C PRO A 20 0.35 -0.59 -4.69
N LEU A 21 1.69 -0.72 -4.64
CA LEU A 21 2.40 -1.07 -3.41
C LEU A 21 2.14 -0.04 -2.31
N ASP A 22 2.30 1.23 -2.62
CA ASP A 22 2.16 2.33 -1.66
C ASP A 22 0.70 2.61 -1.32
N VAL A 23 -0.20 2.53 -2.31
CA VAL A 23 -1.62 2.87 -2.12
C VAL A 23 -2.34 1.84 -1.25
N VAL A 24 -2.00 0.55 -1.37
CA VAL A 24 -2.78 -0.54 -0.73
C VAL A 24 -1.89 -1.52 0.02
N VAL A 25 -0.86 -2.06 -0.64
CA VAL A 25 -0.11 -3.23 -0.14
C VAL A 25 0.60 -2.92 1.17
N PHE A 26 1.36 -1.82 1.25
CA PHE A 26 2.07 -1.43 2.45
C PHE A 26 1.12 -0.97 3.57
N GLY A 27 0.04 -0.29 3.22
CA GLY A 27 -1.00 0.08 4.19
C GLY A 27 -1.63 -1.15 4.85
N ARG A 28 -1.89 -2.21 4.09
CA ARG A 28 -2.39 -3.48 4.62
C ARG A 28 -1.34 -4.21 5.44
N PHE A 29 -0.11 -4.30 4.92
CA PHE A 29 0.97 -4.97 5.63
C PHE A 29 1.21 -4.33 7.01
N LYS A 30 1.22 -3.00 7.09
CA LYS A 30 1.31 -2.27 8.37
C LYS A 30 0.18 -2.66 9.34
N LYS A 31 -1.07 -2.75 8.86
CA LYS A 31 -2.21 -3.18 9.68
C LYS A 31 -2.05 -4.62 10.19
N SER A 32 -1.59 -5.53 9.34
CA SER A 32 -1.32 -6.92 9.73
C SER A 32 -0.21 -7.00 10.78
N VAL A 33 0.88 -6.25 10.60
CA VAL A 33 1.97 -6.17 11.59
C VAL A 33 1.42 -5.67 12.93
N THR A 34 0.63 -4.59 12.94
CA THR A 34 -0.02 -4.10 14.16
C THR A 34 -0.90 -5.17 14.83
N ARG A 35 -1.67 -5.92 14.05
CA ARG A 35 -2.51 -7.01 14.57
C ARG A 35 -1.68 -8.13 15.20
N VAL A 36 -0.63 -8.60 14.51
CA VAL A 36 0.24 -9.66 15.01
C VAL A 36 1.00 -9.20 16.26
N LEU A 37 1.47 -7.95 16.29
CA LEU A 37 2.09 -7.36 17.47
C LEU A 37 1.13 -7.30 18.67
N ALA A 38 -0.14 -6.93 18.45
CA ALA A 38 -1.14 -6.93 19.51
C ALA A 38 -1.38 -8.35 20.07
N SER A 39 -1.45 -9.36 19.18
CA SER A 39 -1.55 -10.76 19.58
C SER A 39 -0.32 -11.24 20.35
N PHE A 40 0.89 -10.88 19.89
CA PHE A 40 2.13 -11.20 20.58
C PHE A 40 2.16 -10.60 22.00
N TYR A 41 1.81 -9.32 22.12
CA TYR A 41 1.76 -8.61 23.40
C TYR A 41 0.80 -9.29 24.38
N HIS A 42 -0.40 -9.63 23.92
CA HIS A 42 -1.39 -10.35 24.73
C HIS A 42 -0.88 -11.72 25.19
N ASN A 43 -0.28 -12.50 24.28
CA ASN A 43 0.19 -13.86 24.57
C ASN A 43 1.48 -13.91 25.41
N SER A 44 2.26 -12.82 25.41
CA SER A 44 3.54 -12.72 26.12
C SER A 44 3.42 -12.02 27.47
N GLY A 45 2.20 -11.89 28.02
CA GLY A 45 1.97 -11.22 29.30
C GLY A 45 2.33 -9.73 29.30
N GLY A 46 2.18 -9.04 28.16
CA GLY A 46 2.51 -7.63 28.02
C GLY A 46 3.96 -7.33 27.63
N LEU A 47 4.75 -8.34 27.27
CA LEU A 47 6.10 -8.13 26.77
C LEU A 47 6.09 -7.76 25.28
N LEU A 48 6.98 -6.84 24.91
CA LEU A 48 7.25 -6.50 23.53
C LEU A 48 8.18 -7.54 22.88
N PRO A 49 8.07 -7.78 21.57
CA PRO A 49 8.97 -8.69 20.87
C PRO A 49 10.41 -8.19 20.91
N LEU A 50 11.34 -9.10 21.18
CA LEU A 50 12.77 -8.84 21.06
C LEU A 50 13.17 -8.86 19.59
N LYS A 51 14.38 -8.38 19.29
CA LYS A 51 14.94 -8.39 17.92
C LYS A 51 14.89 -9.77 17.25
N ARG A 52 15.02 -10.85 18.03
CA ARG A 52 14.95 -12.24 17.56
C ARG A 52 13.53 -12.70 17.20
N ASP A 53 12.50 -12.06 17.74
CA ASP A 53 11.10 -12.41 17.51
C ASP A 53 10.51 -11.66 16.30
N VAL A 54 11.11 -10.52 15.93
CA VAL A 54 10.68 -9.68 14.79
C VAL A 54 10.54 -10.47 13.48
N PRO A 55 11.47 -11.36 13.07
CA PRO A 55 11.29 -12.17 11.86
C PRO A 55 10.01 -13.02 11.89
N GLY A 56 9.64 -13.58 13.05
CA GLY A 56 8.41 -14.34 13.22
C GLY A 56 7.17 -13.47 13.09
N VAL A 57 7.16 -12.31 13.76
CA VAL A 57 6.07 -11.32 13.64
C VAL A 57 5.86 -10.88 12.18
N ILE A 58 6.95 -10.61 11.47
CA ILE A 58 6.91 -10.21 10.07
C ILE A 58 6.42 -11.35 9.17
N ALA A 59 6.87 -12.58 9.40
CA ALA A 59 6.44 -13.75 8.63
C ALA A 59 4.93 -14.01 8.79
N ASP A 60 4.40 -13.89 10.00
CA ASP A 60 2.97 -14.09 10.24
C ASP A 60 2.13 -12.95 9.68
N ALA A 61 2.61 -11.70 9.80
CA ALA A 61 1.96 -10.57 9.14
C ALA A 61 1.97 -10.74 7.62
N TRP A 62 3.05 -11.23 7.03
CA TRP A 62 3.20 -11.44 5.59
C TRP A 62 2.12 -12.38 5.04
N LYS A 63 1.90 -13.53 5.70
CA LYS A 63 0.87 -14.52 5.31
C LYS A 63 -0.54 -13.93 5.23
N LEU A 64 -0.85 -12.94 6.07
CA LEU A 64 -2.16 -12.30 6.14
C LEU A 64 -2.33 -11.10 5.18
N SER A 65 -1.23 -10.56 4.67
CA SER A 65 -1.22 -9.21 4.09
C SER A 65 -1.54 -9.17 2.61
N PHE A 66 -1.26 -10.25 1.88
CA PHE A 66 -1.26 -10.26 0.41
C PHE A 66 -2.26 -11.25 -0.22
N PRO A 67 -3.56 -11.15 0.10
CA PRO A 67 -4.56 -11.93 -0.62
C PRO A 67 -4.53 -11.61 -2.13
N PRO A 68 -4.60 -12.62 -3.02
CA PRO A 68 -4.52 -12.42 -4.46
C PRO A 68 -5.55 -11.43 -5.02
N GLU A 69 -6.78 -11.47 -4.51
CA GLU A 69 -7.89 -10.61 -4.93
C GLU A 69 -7.61 -9.14 -4.63
N ILE A 70 -6.97 -8.86 -3.50
CA ILE A 70 -6.60 -7.50 -3.12
C ILE A 70 -5.43 -7.00 -3.95
N ASN A 71 -4.43 -7.85 -4.21
CA ASN A 71 -3.30 -7.48 -5.06
C ASN A 71 -3.79 -7.11 -6.47
N LYS A 72 -4.67 -7.93 -7.06
CA LYS A 72 -5.32 -7.64 -8.35
C LYS A 72 -6.13 -6.34 -8.30
N SER A 73 -6.94 -6.16 -7.26
CA SER A 73 -7.74 -4.94 -7.07
C SER A 73 -6.85 -3.69 -6.94
N SER A 74 -5.71 -3.79 -6.25
CA SER A 74 -4.78 -2.67 -6.09
C SER A 74 -4.16 -2.22 -7.40
N LEU A 75 -3.73 -3.18 -8.23
CA LEU A 75 -3.22 -2.94 -9.58
C LEU A 75 -4.29 -2.33 -10.49
N ALA A 76 -5.52 -2.87 -10.44
CA ALA A 76 -6.64 -2.35 -11.22
C ALA A 76 -7.00 -0.93 -10.76
N GLY A 77 -6.96 -0.68 -9.45
CA GLY A 77 -7.14 0.62 -8.85
C GLY A 77 -6.14 1.65 -9.36
N ALA A 78 -4.87 1.27 -9.48
CA ALA A 78 -3.81 2.12 -10.02
C ALA A 78 -3.88 2.30 -11.56
N GLY A 79 -4.76 1.56 -12.24
CA GLY A 79 -4.87 1.55 -13.71
C GLY A 79 -3.73 0.79 -14.39
N LEU A 80 -2.98 -0.03 -13.66
CA LEU A 80 -1.84 -0.79 -14.18
C LEU A 80 -2.27 -2.16 -14.73
N TRP A 81 -3.17 -2.86 -14.03
CA TRP A 81 -3.64 -4.17 -14.49
C TRP A 81 -5.12 -4.46 -14.12
N PRO A 82 -6.00 -4.70 -15.10
CA PRO A 82 -5.78 -4.47 -16.53
C PRO A 82 -5.39 -3.01 -16.80
N VAL A 83 -4.57 -2.78 -17.84
CA VAL A 83 -4.08 -1.42 -18.15
C VAL A 83 -5.27 -0.52 -18.50
N ASN A 84 -5.44 0.56 -17.73
CA ASN A 84 -6.52 1.53 -17.93
C ASN A 84 -5.99 2.95 -17.69
N LYS A 85 -5.73 3.66 -18.79
CA LYS A 85 -5.17 5.02 -18.78
C LYS A 85 -6.11 6.03 -18.14
N GLU A 86 -7.41 5.95 -18.42
CA GLU A 86 -8.40 6.88 -17.87
C GLU A 86 -8.45 6.80 -16.35
N ARG A 87 -8.37 5.59 -15.80
CA ARG A 87 -8.34 5.36 -14.36
C ARG A 87 -7.05 5.90 -13.73
N ALA A 88 -5.90 5.62 -14.33
CA ALA A 88 -4.61 6.14 -13.86
C ALA A 88 -4.58 7.68 -13.88
N LEU A 89 -4.97 8.30 -15.01
CA LEU A 89 -5.00 9.75 -15.18
C LEU A 89 -6.09 10.43 -14.35
N GLY A 90 -7.25 9.79 -14.19
CA GLY A 90 -8.37 10.30 -13.40
C GLY A 90 -8.00 10.45 -11.92
N ARG A 91 -7.24 9.51 -11.37
CA ARG A 91 -6.73 9.63 -9.98
C ARG A 91 -5.74 10.78 -9.81
N LEU A 92 -4.90 11.04 -10.82
CA LEU A 92 -4.00 12.19 -10.80
C LEU A 92 -4.78 13.50 -10.77
N LYS A 93 -5.77 13.66 -11.67
CA LYS A 93 -6.62 14.87 -11.73
C LYS A 93 -7.41 15.09 -10.43
N GLY A 94 -7.96 14.02 -9.85
CA GLY A 94 -8.69 14.09 -8.58
C GLY A 94 -7.84 14.59 -7.42
N THR A 95 -6.56 14.22 -7.38
CA THR A 95 -5.61 14.67 -6.35
C THR A 95 -5.23 16.15 -6.53
N VAL A 96 -5.01 16.60 -7.77
CA VAL A 96 -4.72 18.02 -8.08
C VAL A 96 -5.87 18.90 -7.60
N LYS A 97 -7.12 18.56 -7.94
CA LYS A 97 -8.32 19.30 -7.49
C LYS A 97 -8.50 19.30 -5.96
N LYS A 98 -8.04 18.25 -5.27
CA LYS A 98 -8.09 18.19 -3.80
C LYS A 98 -7.01 19.08 -3.16
N LYS A 99 -5.85 19.19 -3.80
CA LYS A 99 -4.76 20.06 -3.35
C LYS A 99 -5.13 21.54 -3.52
N GLU A 100 -5.62 21.93 -4.70
CA GLU A 100 -6.13 23.29 -4.97
C GLU A 100 -7.14 23.74 -3.90
N ARG A 101 -8.17 22.94 -3.62
CA ARG A 101 -9.16 23.23 -2.56
C ARG A 101 -8.62 23.25 -1.12
N ARG A 102 -7.44 22.69 -0.87
CA ARG A 102 -6.78 22.80 0.44
C ARG A 102 -6.00 24.10 0.53
N ASP A 103 -5.34 24.48 -0.54
CA ASP A 103 -4.54 25.70 -0.62
C ASP A 103 -5.43 26.96 -0.65
N GLU A 104 -6.66 26.84 -1.18
CA GLU A 104 -7.69 27.89 -1.15
C GLU A 104 -8.37 28.08 0.23
N ARG A 105 -8.13 27.18 1.18
CA ARG A 105 -8.79 27.29 2.50
C ARG A 105 -8.08 28.37 3.32
N PRO A 106 -8.82 29.35 3.90
CA PRO A 106 -8.20 30.37 4.73
C PRO A 106 -7.46 29.72 5.91
N PRO A 107 -6.32 30.29 6.34
CA PRO A 107 -5.59 29.78 7.50
C PRO A 107 -6.53 29.77 8.73
N GLN A 108 -6.54 28.64 9.43
CA GLN A 108 -7.25 28.49 10.71
C GLN A 108 -6.52 29.22 11.82
#